data_AF-A0A8S1CT55-F1
#
_entry.id   AF-A0A8S1CT55-F1
#
_cell.length_a   1.000
_cell.length_b   1.000
_cell.length_c   1.000
_cell.angle_alpha   90.00
_cell.angle_beta   90.00
_cell.angle_gamma   90.00
#
_symmetry.space_group_name_H-M   'P 1'
#
loop_
_entity.id
_entity.type
_entity.pdbx_description
1 polymer ?
#
loop_
_entity_poly.entity_id
_entity_poly.type
_entity_poly.pdbx_seq_one_letter_code
_entity_poly.pdbx_strand_id
1 'polypeptide(L)'
;MDSFYRKPLKISSEKKSGKKDDGRAINPSTATIHPLNVKKERVDSISIPGPFIGSDTESTHSSTPGRKTSKVSKNNGCVKKVKKSLNNKRNLKTKSKNALQPGSSTKKKLKVSEKSSIEEGRETFAWIIHPVPIDDYFSTTWEKRPLHICREDPSYYKALITTAKLDAILREHNVEFTKNLDITSYQNEQRETHNPDGRALPAQVWEAYNEGCSIRMLNPQAFNEHVFALCAVLQEFFGCMVGANLYLTPPGTQGFAPHYDDIEAFVIQLEGKKHWRLYSPREPNEELPRFSSENLLEKDIGKPIMDVVLEAGDLLYFPRGTIHQANALPDSHSFHITVSCYQKNSWGDFLLKLIPAALEAALEEDVEFRRGLPQDYLQYMGVAHCENDSVIINRKRTEFISKLKSLTQKLFSHAPVDAAADQMGKDFIRDALPPDLKDGSKLYTD
;
A
#
# COMPACT_ATOMS: atom_id res chain seq x y z
N MET A 1 -6.91 10.70 -20.18
CA MET A 1 -6.24 9.59 -19.49
C MET A 1 -7.25 8.48 -19.34
N ASP A 2 -6.98 7.36 -20.01
CA ASP A 2 -7.96 6.35 -20.37
C ASP A 2 -8.53 5.57 -19.19
N SER A 3 -9.85 5.41 -19.23
CA SER A 3 -10.66 4.58 -18.35
C SER A 3 -10.34 3.10 -18.54
N PHE A 4 -9.92 2.41 -17.50
CA PHE A 4 -9.98 0.94 -17.41
C PHE A 4 -10.89 0.51 -16.26
N TYR A 5 -12.18 0.78 -16.41
CA TYR A 5 -13.24 0.04 -15.72
C TYR A 5 -13.93 -0.85 -16.76
N ARG A 6 -13.88 -2.16 -16.55
CA ARG A 6 -14.50 -3.17 -17.42
C ARG A 6 -16.02 -2.96 -17.44
N LYS A 7 -16.60 -2.90 -18.65
CA LYS A 7 -18.04 -2.97 -18.89
C LYS A 7 -18.59 -4.36 -18.49
N PRO A 8 -19.79 -4.45 -17.91
CA PRO A 8 -20.49 -5.72 -17.77
C PRO A 8 -21.01 -6.20 -19.14
N LEU A 9 -20.82 -7.50 -19.41
CA LEU A 9 -21.36 -8.19 -20.58
C LEU A 9 -22.89 -8.22 -20.52
N LYS A 10 -23.55 -7.42 -21.37
CA LYS A 10 -24.98 -7.58 -21.68
C LYS A 10 -25.14 -8.79 -22.60
N ILE A 11 -25.72 -9.87 -22.09
CA ILE A 11 -26.26 -10.94 -22.93
C ILE A 11 -27.62 -10.46 -23.47
N SER A 12 -27.71 -10.26 -24.78
CA SER A 12 -28.93 -9.92 -25.48
C SER A 12 -29.85 -11.16 -25.59
N SER A 13 -31.03 -11.11 -24.98
CA SER A 13 -32.10 -12.05 -25.28
C SER A 13 -33.04 -11.45 -26.33
N GLU A 14 -32.84 -11.79 -27.60
CA GLU A 14 -33.85 -11.58 -28.64
C GLU A 14 -34.89 -12.69 -28.59
N LYS A 15 -36.16 -12.30 -28.48
CA LYS A 15 -37.33 -13.17 -28.67
C LYS A 15 -37.42 -13.61 -30.14
N LYS A 16 -37.56 -14.91 -30.39
CA LYS A 16 -38.30 -15.42 -31.55
C LYS A 16 -39.30 -16.50 -31.14
N SER A 17 -40.51 -16.29 -31.63
CA SER A 17 -41.74 -17.07 -31.57
C SER A 17 -41.67 -18.40 -32.31
N GLY A 18 -42.42 -19.42 -31.88
CA GLY A 18 -42.80 -20.56 -32.72
C GLY A 18 -43.28 -21.79 -31.94
N LYS A 19 -44.47 -22.30 -32.30
CA LYS A 19 -45.23 -23.41 -31.72
C LYS A 19 -44.65 -24.82 -31.99
N LYS A 20 -44.98 -25.77 -31.08
CA LYS A 20 -45.36 -27.21 -31.24
C LYS A 20 -44.46 -28.13 -32.11
N ASP A 21 -44.08 -29.37 -31.76
CA ASP A 21 -44.79 -30.51 -31.17
C ASP A 21 -43.79 -31.56 -30.59
N ASP A 22 -44.32 -32.42 -29.71
CA ASP A 22 -44.04 -33.84 -29.44
C ASP A 22 -42.62 -34.41 -29.24
N GLY A 23 -42.44 -35.10 -28.11
CA GLY A 23 -41.73 -36.39 -28.11
C GLY A 23 -40.76 -36.68 -26.95
N ARG A 24 -41.21 -37.59 -26.07
CA ARG A 24 -40.43 -38.54 -25.24
C ARG A 24 -39.56 -38.03 -24.08
N ALA A 25 -40.04 -38.38 -22.89
CA ALA A 25 -39.30 -38.44 -21.64
C ALA A 25 -38.21 -39.52 -21.65
N ILE A 26 -37.01 -39.18 -21.15
CA ILE A 26 -36.05 -40.10 -20.52
C ILE A 26 -35.39 -39.32 -19.36
N ASN A 27 -35.63 -39.75 -18.13
CA ASN A 27 -34.88 -39.32 -16.94
C ASN A 27 -33.47 -39.93 -16.93
N PRO A 28 -32.48 -39.23 -16.38
CA PRO A 28 -31.42 -39.89 -15.64
C PRO A 28 -31.41 -39.46 -14.17
N SER A 29 -31.31 -40.51 -13.36
CA SER A 29 -31.22 -40.60 -11.92
C SER A 29 -30.01 -39.88 -11.31
N THR A 30 -30.27 -39.35 -10.12
CA THR A 30 -29.35 -39.02 -9.02
C THR A 30 -28.24 -40.04 -8.78
N ALA A 31 -27.00 -39.55 -8.63
CA ALA A 31 -25.91 -40.27 -7.99
C ALA A 31 -25.30 -39.39 -6.88
N THR A 32 -25.55 -39.81 -5.65
CA THR A 32 -25.06 -39.27 -4.38
C THR A 32 -23.60 -39.68 -4.20
N ILE A 33 -22.71 -38.74 -3.85
CA ILE A 33 -21.30 -39.02 -3.52
C ILE A 33 -21.15 -39.02 -2.00
N HIS A 34 -20.72 -40.15 -1.44
CA HIS A 34 -20.30 -40.28 -0.04
C HIS A 34 -18.87 -39.75 0.16
N PRO A 35 -18.57 -39.02 1.26
CA PRO A 35 -17.21 -38.64 1.59
C PRO A 35 -16.42 -39.80 2.23
N LEU A 36 -15.16 -39.93 1.80
CA LEU A 36 -14.19 -40.91 2.28
C LEU A 36 -13.68 -40.56 3.69
N ASN A 37 -13.59 -41.60 4.51
CA ASN A 37 -13.23 -41.59 5.92
C ASN A 37 -11.69 -41.66 6.06
N VAL A 38 -11.05 -40.62 6.59
CA VAL A 38 -9.61 -40.62 6.92
C VAL A 38 -9.43 -40.83 8.42
N LYS A 39 -8.78 -41.93 8.78
CA LYS A 39 -8.46 -42.31 10.17
C LYS A 39 -7.42 -41.34 10.76
N LYS A 40 -7.71 -40.85 11.97
CA LYS A 40 -6.77 -40.17 12.88
C LYS A 40 -5.85 -41.21 13.52
N GLU A 41 -4.54 -41.03 13.41
CA GLU A 41 -3.57 -41.62 14.34
C GLU A 41 -3.07 -40.57 15.34
N ARG A 42 -3.02 -40.98 16.61
CA ARG A 42 -2.51 -40.24 17.77
C ARG A 42 -0.98 -40.21 17.72
N VAL A 43 -0.38 -39.07 18.03
CA VAL A 43 1.01 -39.01 18.48
C VAL A 43 1.04 -38.27 19.81
N ASP A 44 1.61 -38.95 20.80
CA ASP A 44 1.69 -38.54 22.20
C ASP A 44 2.71 -37.42 22.45
N SER A 45 2.45 -36.70 23.53
CA SER A 45 3.18 -35.60 24.15
C SER A 45 4.65 -35.89 24.44
N ILE A 46 5.55 -34.95 24.08
CA ILE A 46 6.90 -34.85 24.63
C ILE A 46 7.12 -33.44 25.21
N SER A 47 7.66 -33.46 26.42
CA SER A 47 7.82 -32.40 27.41
C SER A 47 8.93 -31.41 27.06
N ILE A 48 8.69 -30.13 27.37
CA ILE A 48 9.67 -29.03 27.34
C ILE A 48 10.46 -29.03 28.67
N PRO A 49 11.79 -28.89 28.68
CA PRO A 49 12.51 -28.48 29.88
C PRO A 49 12.75 -26.95 29.89
N GLY A 50 12.42 -26.33 31.01
CA GLY A 50 12.62 -24.89 31.28
C GLY A 50 14.07 -24.50 31.59
N PRO A 51 14.33 -23.21 31.83
CA PRO A 51 15.69 -22.68 31.98
C PRO A 51 16.20 -22.85 33.42
N PHE A 52 17.47 -23.23 33.55
CA PHE A 52 18.17 -23.33 34.83
C PHE A 52 18.99 -22.07 35.12
N ILE A 53 18.96 -21.64 36.38
CA ILE A 53 19.66 -20.49 36.97
C ILE A 53 20.89 -20.99 37.73
N GLY A 54 21.95 -20.15 37.76
CA GLY A 54 23.06 -20.14 38.74
C GLY A 54 24.28 -20.95 38.31
N SER A 55 25.52 -20.64 38.68
CA SER A 55 26.17 -19.56 39.43
C SER A 55 27.69 -19.88 39.42
N ASP A 56 28.54 -18.86 39.41
CA ASP A 56 29.93 -18.78 39.89
C ASP A 56 30.87 -20.00 39.91
N THR A 57 32.08 -19.84 39.39
CA THR A 57 33.34 -20.05 40.15
C THR A 57 34.59 -19.61 39.37
N GLU A 58 35.48 -18.92 40.09
CA GLU A 58 36.82 -18.47 39.70
C GLU A 58 37.83 -19.63 39.56
N SER A 59 38.88 -19.46 38.74
CA SER A 59 40.29 -19.32 39.23
C SER A 59 41.38 -19.66 38.18
N THR A 60 42.22 -18.64 37.93
CA THR A 60 43.72 -18.59 37.87
C THR A 60 44.59 -19.38 36.87
N HIS A 61 45.44 -18.59 36.16
CA HIS A 61 46.90 -18.72 35.85
C HIS A 61 47.45 -20.01 35.19
N SER A 62 48.44 -20.05 34.29
CA SER A 62 49.49 -19.20 33.69
C SER A 62 49.95 -19.97 32.40
N SER A 63 50.68 -19.50 31.39
CA SER A 63 52.01 -18.88 31.32
C SER A 63 52.42 -18.71 29.84
N THR A 64 53.08 -17.59 29.51
CA THR A 64 53.87 -17.31 28.28
C THR A 64 55.21 -18.09 28.28
N PRO A 65 56.06 -18.15 27.22
CA PRO A 65 56.64 -17.03 26.43
C PRO A 65 56.83 -17.34 24.90
N GLY A 66 57.28 -16.51 23.97
CA GLY A 66 57.79 -15.13 23.90
C GLY A 66 58.65 -14.92 22.62
N ARG A 67 58.81 -13.65 22.19
CA ARG A 67 59.86 -13.05 21.29
C ARG A 67 59.78 -13.31 19.76
N LYS A 68 60.15 -12.40 18.84
CA LYS A 68 60.61 -10.98 18.86
C LYS A 68 60.69 -10.42 17.41
N THR A 69 60.18 -9.19 17.24
CA THR A 69 60.81 -7.98 16.62
C THR A 69 61.75 -8.03 15.40
N SER A 70 61.55 -7.10 14.46
CA SER A 70 62.49 -5.97 14.20
C SER A 70 61.93 -4.86 13.28
N LYS A 71 62.08 -3.61 13.74
CA LYS A 71 61.97 -2.32 13.02
C LYS A 71 63.40 -1.79 12.71
N VAL A 72 63.56 -1.01 11.64
CA VAL A 72 64.58 0.06 11.43
C VAL A 72 63.94 1.07 10.42
N SER A 73 63.58 2.34 10.70
CA SER A 73 64.31 3.62 10.99
C SER A 73 65.15 4.14 9.79
N LYS A 74 65.33 5.43 9.43
CA LYS A 74 65.02 6.77 9.99
C LYS A 74 65.49 7.87 8.98
N ASN A 75 65.19 9.14 9.29
CA ASN A 75 65.82 10.43 8.88
C ASN A 75 65.25 11.21 7.67
N ASN A 76 65.32 12.55 7.56
CA ASN A 76 65.25 13.74 8.46
C ASN A 76 65.51 15.00 7.58
N GLY A 77 64.96 16.18 7.95
CA GLY A 77 65.34 17.54 7.46
C GLY A 77 64.10 18.45 7.20
N CYS A 78 63.68 19.42 8.05
CA CYS A 78 64.25 20.71 8.51
C CYS A 78 64.30 21.79 7.39
N VAL A 79 63.66 22.99 7.47
CA VAL A 79 64.17 24.22 8.14
C VAL A 79 63.28 25.49 7.84
N LYS A 80 62.93 26.29 8.89
CA LYS A 80 62.73 27.79 9.04
C LYS A 80 61.61 28.54 8.25
N LYS A 81 61.02 29.70 8.64
CA LYS A 81 61.10 30.75 9.72
C LYS A 81 59.84 31.68 9.56
N VAL A 82 59.11 32.12 10.61
CA VAL A 82 59.17 33.45 11.34
C VAL A 82 58.67 34.66 10.49
N LYS A 83 57.78 35.62 10.84
CA LYS A 83 57.34 36.31 12.09
C LYS A 83 56.15 37.28 11.81
N LYS A 84 55.33 37.59 12.85
CA LYS A 84 54.77 38.91 13.35
C LYS A 84 54.05 39.87 12.35
N SER A 85 53.05 40.71 12.67
CA SER A 85 52.66 41.40 13.92
C SER A 85 51.37 42.25 13.74
N LEU A 86 50.50 42.23 14.76
CA LEU A 86 49.80 43.33 15.48
C LEU A 86 49.05 44.51 14.81
N ASN A 87 47.96 44.84 15.54
CA ASN A 87 47.34 46.15 15.86
C ASN A 87 46.28 46.72 14.90
N ASN A 88 45.33 47.56 15.32
CA ASN A 88 44.47 47.76 16.50
C ASN A 88 43.66 49.04 16.17
N LYS A 89 42.37 49.09 16.54
CA LYS A 89 41.51 50.28 16.73
C LYS A 89 41.33 51.30 15.58
N ARG A 90 40.06 51.64 15.28
CA ARG A 90 39.43 52.91 15.70
C ARG A 90 37.93 52.99 15.34
N ASN A 91 37.15 53.30 16.38
CA ASN A 91 35.82 53.91 16.31
C ASN A 91 35.92 55.35 15.81
N LEU A 92 34.93 55.80 15.03
CA LEU A 92 34.49 57.20 15.01
C LEU A 92 33.00 57.26 14.65
N LYS A 93 32.21 57.68 15.63
CA LYS A 93 30.83 58.16 15.46
C LYS A 93 30.88 59.63 15.06
N THR A 94 30.06 60.02 14.09
CA THR A 94 29.58 61.41 13.92
C THR A 94 28.07 61.41 13.70
N LYS A 95 27.40 62.34 14.40
CA LYS A 95 25.95 62.50 14.56
C LYS A 95 25.32 63.37 13.45
N SER A 96 24.00 63.16 13.25
CA SER A 96 22.95 64.11 12.78
C SER A 96 22.90 64.40 11.26
N LYS A 97 21.77 64.33 10.54
CA LYS A 97 20.43 64.92 10.78
C LYS A 97 19.32 64.19 9.98
N ASN A 98 18.09 64.33 10.48
CA ASN A 98 16.82 63.85 9.91
C ASN A 98 16.50 64.41 8.51
N ALA A 99 15.94 63.56 7.64
CA ALA A 99 14.88 63.90 6.69
C ALA A 99 14.08 62.64 6.30
N LEU A 100 12.77 62.80 6.14
CA LEU A 100 11.72 61.78 6.14
C LEU A 100 11.77 60.72 5.02
N GLN A 101 11.17 59.57 5.32
CA GLN A 101 11.01 58.38 4.48
C GLN A 101 10.07 58.56 3.27
N PRO A 102 10.13 57.60 2.32
CA PRO A 102 8.91 56.87 1.98
C PRO A 102 9.08 55.34 2.01
N GLY A 103 8.11 54.68 2.66
CA GLY A 103 7.58 53.37 2.26
C GLY A 103 8.44 52.13 2.48
N SER A 104 8.53 51.66 3.73
CA SER A 104 8.94 50.28 4.03
C SER A 104 7.91 49.28 3.48
N SER A 105 8.12 48.83 2.24
CA SER A 105 7.55 47.56 1.77
C SER A 105 8.34 46.42 2.42
N THR A 106 7.78 45.85 3.49
CA THR A 106 8.31 44.66 4.14
C THR A 106 8.20 43.48 3.18
N LYS A 107 9.23 43.27 2.35
CA LYS A 107 9.46 42.00 1.68
C LYS A 107 9.71 40.95 2.78
N LYS A 108 8.65 40.23 3.18
CA LYS A 108 8.80 38.97 3.93
C LYS A 108 9.74 38.08 3.09
N LYS A 109 10.97 37.89 3.56
CA LYS A 109 11.87 36.86 3.02
C LYS A 109 11.16 35.53 3.23
N LEU A 110 10.72 34.89 2.15
CA LEU A 110 10.26 33.51 2.17
C LEU A 110 11.42 32.63 2.66
N LYS A 111 11.18 31.88 3.73
CA LYS A 111 12.06 30.77 4.12
C LYS A 111 11.78 29.64 3.14
N VAL A 112 12.68 29.42 2.19
CA VAL A 112 12.69 28.20 1.38
C VAL A 112 12.97 27.04 2.35
N SER A 113 12.14 26.00 2.31
CA SER A 113 12.42 24.75 3.04
C SER A 113 13.72 24.16 2.49
N GLU A 114 14.75 24.00 3.34
CA GLU A 114 16.02 23.37 2.95
C GLU A 114 15.94 21.82 2.92
N LYS A 115 14.79 21.25 3.30
CA LYS A 115 14.60 19.80 3.40
C LYS A 115 14.28 19.17 2.05
N SER A 116 14.75 17.94 1.85
CA SER A 116 14.32 17.14 0.70
C SER A 116 12.84 16.78 0.83
N SER A 117 12.17 16.63 -0.30
CA SER A 117 10.74 16.30 -0.34
C SER A 117 10.43 14.89 0.21
N ILE A 118 11.39 13.95 0.09
CA ILE A 118 11.36 12.63 0.76
C ILE A 118 11.39 12.77 2.29
N GLU A 119 12.25 13.66 2.82
CA GLU A 119 12.33 13.93 4.25
C GLU A 119 11.04 14.59 4.77
N GLU A 120 10.47 15.51 4.00
CA GLU A 120 9.17 16.09 4.30
C GLU A 120 8.05 15.03 4.34
N GLY A 121 8.07 14.09 3.39
CA GLY A 121 7.17 12.93 3.37
C GLY A 121 7.34 12.03 4.59
N ARG A 122 8.59 11.78 5.01
CA ARG A 122 8.89 11.03 6.23
C ARG A 122 8.36 11.76 7.47
N GLU A 123 8.51 13.08 7.57
CA GLU A 123 7.99 13.86 8.70
C GLU A 123 6.47 13.91 8.74
N THR A 124 5.84 14.06 7.58
CA THR A 124 4.38 14.01 7.47
C THR A 124 3.85 12.65 7.86
N PHE A 125 4.49 11.57 7.40
CA PHE A 125 4.14 10.23 7.83
C PHE A 125 4.33 10.02 9.33
N ALA A 126 5.46 10.49 9.91
CA ALA A 126 5.70 10.46 11.35
C ALA A 126 4.60 11.17 12.13
N TRP A 127 4.14 12.32 11.65
CA TRP A 127 3.02 13.04 12.23
C TRP A 127 1.70 12.24 12.12
N ILE A 128 1.43 11.58 11.00
CA ILE A 128 0.23 10.74 10.85
C ILE A 128 0.23 9.59 11.85
N ILE A 129 1.36 8.95 12.12
CA ILE A 129 1.44 7.77 13.01
C ILE A 129 1.91 8.10 14.43
N HIS A 130 2.11 9.37 14.79
CA HIS A 130 2.52 9.75 16.14
C HIS A 130 1.54 9.19 17.19
N PRO A 131 2.02 8.58 18.30
CA PRO A 131 3.39 8.59 18.81
C PRO A 131 4.29 7.42 18.36
N VAL A 132 3.84 6.59 17.42
CA VAL A 132 4.59 5.41 16.98
C VAL A 132 5.84 5.81 16.19
N PRO A 133 7.05 5.37 16.59
CA PRO A 133 8.26 5.61 15.81
C PRO A 133 8.18 4.94 14.44
N ILE A 134 8.63 5.63 13.38
CA ILE A 134 8.59 5.11 12.00
C ILE A 134 9.28 3.74 11.87
N ASP A 135 10.45 3.60 12.48
CA ASP A 135 11.24 2.37 12.34
C ASP A 135 10.57 1.19 13.05
N ASP A 136 9.89 1.44 14.18
CA ASP A 136 9.07 0.43 14.88
C ASP A 136 7.83 0.06 14.08
N TYR A 137 7.21 1.05 13.43
CA TYR A 137 6.07 0.82 12.54
C TYR A 137 6.43 -0.12 11.38
N PHE A 138 7.47 0.18 10.61
CA PHE A 138 7.85 -0.66 9.46
C PHE A 138 8.40 -2.02 9.88
N SER A 139 9.08 -2.13 11.02
CA SER A 139 9.61 -3.41 11.48
C SER A 139 8.55 -4.33 12.07
N THR A 140 7.49 -3.81 12.71
CA THR A 140 6.54 -4.63 13.49
C THR A 140 5.08 -4.57 13.02
N THR A 141 4.71 -3.60 12.20
CA THR A 141 3.30 -3.29 11.88
C THR A 141 3.02 -3.38 10.38
N TRP A 142 3.82 -2.69 9.57
CA TRP A 142 3.66 -2.65 8.11
C TRP A 142 3.58 -4.05 7.49
N GLU A 143 2.53 -4.29 6.71
CA GLU A 143 2.21 -5.57 6.05
C GLU A 143 2.06 -6.77 7.00
N LYS A 144 1.91 -6.55 8.32
CA LYS A 144 1.91 -7.62 9.33
C LYS A 144 0.68 -7.63 10.22
N ARG A 145 0.25 -6.47 10.71
CA ARG A 145 -0.85 -6.39 11.68
C ARG A 145 -1.54 -5.02 11.67
N PRO A 146 -2.82 -4.97 12.09
CA PRO A 146 -3.49 -3.70 12.32
C PRO A 146 -2.86 -2.88 13.46
N LEU A 147 -3.07 -1.57 13.39
CA LEU A 147 -2.66 -0.60 14.40
C LEU A 147 -3.76 0.44 14.59
N HIS A 148 -4.23 0.59 15.82
CA HIS A 148 -5.11 1.68 16.23
C HIS A 148 -4.32 2.67 17.10
N ILE A 149 -4.39 3.95 16.78
CA ILE A 149 -3.85 5.05 17.58
C ILE A 149 -5.02 5.93 18.02
N CYS A 150 -5.33 5.84 19.31
CA CYS A 150 -6.28 6.73 19.97
C CYS A 150 -5.56 8.00 20.43
N ARG A 151 -6.07 9.18 20.06
CA ARG A 151 -5.39 10.47 20.34
C ARG A 151 -6.08 11.34 21.39
N GLU A 152 -7.37 11.17 21.59
CA GLU A 152 -8.18 12.08 22.43
C GLU A 152 -8.03 13.57 22.04
N ASP A 153 -7.62 13.86 20.80
CA ASP A 153 -7.48 15.20 20.23
C ASP A 153 -8.31 15.33 18.94
N PRO A 154 -9.57 15.78 19.05
CA PRO A 154 -10.45 15.99 17.90
C PRO A 154 -9.94 17.02 16.88
N SER A 155 -8.95 17.83 17.25
CA SER A 155 -8.41 18.87 16.37
C SER A 155 -7.22 18.39 15.52
N TYR A 156 -6.65 17.23 15.84
CA TYR A 156 -5.40 16.74 15.26
C TYR A 156 -5.40 16.75 13.73
N TYR A 157 -6.46 16.24 13.10
CA TYR A 157 -6.60 16.18 11.64
C TYR A 157 -7.57 17.22 11.04
N LYS A 158 -8.11 18.12 11.87
CA LYS A 158 -9.20 19.03 11.47
C LYS A 158 -8.85 19.93 10.27
N ALA A 159 -7.57 20.22 10.09
CA ALA A 159 -7.08 21.05 9.00
C ALA A 159 -7.07 20.34 7.62
N LEU A 160 -7.15 19.01 7.58
CA LEU A 160 -7.12 18.26 6.31
C LEU A 160 -8.35 18.55 5.46
N ILE A 161 -9.53 18.16 5.95
CA ILE A 161 -10.80 18.41 5.28
C ILE A 161 -11.96 18.22 6.25
N THR A 162 -13.07 18.92 5.99
CA THR A 162 -14.30 18.89 6.80
C THR A 162 -15.51 18.59 5.92
N THR A 163 -16.61 18.18 6.54
CA THR A 163 -17.90 17.99 5.87
C THR A 163 -18.39 19.30 5.20
N ALA A 164 -18.11 20.46 5.80
CA ALA A 164 -18.40 21.75 5.19
C ALA A 164 -17.62 21.98 3.88
N LYS A 165 -16.34 21.53 3.83
CA LYS A 165 -15.55 21.61 2.60
C LYS A 165 -16.04 20.61 1.55
N LEU A 166 -16.52 19.44 1.96
CA LEU A 166 -17.20 18.50 1.05
C LEU A 166 -18.45 19.13 0.40
N ASP A 167 -19.31 19.80 1.17
CA ASP A 167 -20.47 20.53 0.63
C ASP A 167 -20.05 21.62 -0.37
N ALA A 168 -19.01 22.41 -0.03
CA ALA A 168 -18.46 23.42 -0.93
C ALA A 168 -17.98 22.79 -2.24
N ILE A 169 -17.29 21.63 -2.18
CA ILE A 169 -16.82 20.92 -3.38
C ILE A 169 -17.99 20.56 -4.31
N LEU A 170 -19.10 20.05 -3.76
CA LEU A 170 -20.29 19.70 -4.55
C LEU A 170 -20.91 20.92 -5.25
N ARG A 171 -20.86 22.10 -4.61
CA ARG A 171 -21.40 23.35 -5.17
C ARG A 171 -20.49 23.94 -6.24
N GLU A 172 -19.20 24.00 -5.95
CA GLU A 172 -18.20 24.76 -6.71
C GLU A 172 -17.62 23.97 -7.89
N HIS A 173 -17.54 22.64 -7.79
CA HIS A 173 -16.93 21.78 -8.81
C HIS A 173 -17.96 20.91 -9.53
N ASN A 174 -17.57 20.42 -10.72
CA ASN A 174 -18.31 19.42 -11.46
C ASN A 174 -17.93 18.01 -10.96
N VAL A 175 -18.51 17.61 -9.83
CA VAL A 175 -18.40 16.25 -9.28
C VAL A 175 -19.40 15.36 -10.00
N GLU A 176 -18.95 14.25 -10.58
CA GLU A 176 -19.82 13.29 -11.28
C GLU A 176 -20.02 12.01 -10.47
N PHE A 177 -21.25 11.49 -10.47
CA PHE A 177 -21.53 10.18 -9.88
C PHE A 177 -20.73 9.08 -10.58
N THR A 178 -20.37 8.01 -9.85
CA THR A 178 -19.56 6.87 -10.31
C THR A 178 -18.09 7.20 -10.64
N LYS A 179 -17.81 8.40 -11.12
CA LYS A 179 -16.46 8.88 -11.45
C LYS A 179 -15.75 9.51 -10.26
N ASN A 180 -16.47 10.33 -9.49
CA ASN A 180 -15.91 11.07 -8.36
C ASN A 180 -16.64 10.78 -7.05
N LEU A 181 -17.93 10.45 -7.11
CA LEU A 181 -18.75 10.25 -5.93
C LEU A 181 -19.70 9.07 -6.09
N ASP A 182 -19.83 8.27 -5.03
CA ASP A 182 -20.79 7.19 -4.92
C ASP A 182 -21.72 7.39 -3.72
N ILE A 183 -22.97 6.97 -3.88
CA ILE A 183 -23.97 6.84 -2.82
C ILE A 183 -24.18 5.35 -2.57
N THR A 184 -23.99 4.92 -1.32
CA THR A 184 -24.01 3.49 -0.97
C THR A 184 -24.75 3.22 0.32
N SER A 185 -25.46 2.10 0.40
CA SER A 185 -26.05 1.59 1.64
C SER A 185 -25.70 0.12 1.84
N TYR A 186 -25.67 -0.30 3.10
CA TYR A 186 -25.62 -1.71 3.49
C TYR A 186 -26.69 -1.98 4.54
N GLN A 187 -27.73 -2.71 4.13
CA GLN A 187 -28.85 -3.08 4.99
C GLN A 187 -29.27 -4.51 4.67
N ASN A 188 -29.70 -5.27 5.68
CA ASN A 188 -30.15 -6.66 5.51
C ASN A 188 -29.14 -7.54 4.75
N GLU A 189 -27.86 -7.39 5.06
CA GLU A 189 -26.73 -8.08 4.41
C GLU A 189 -26.57 -7.80 2.90
N GLN A 190 -27.21 -6.76 2.36
CA GLN A 190 -27.11 -6.37 0.95
C GLN A 190 -26.49 -4.99 0.80
N ARG A 191 -25.48 -4.89 -0.08
CA ARG A 191 -24.81 -3.63 -0.41
C ARG A 191 -25.31 -3.07 -1.73
N GLU A 192 -25.86 -1.86 -1.70
CA GLU A 192 -26.48 -1.21 -2.87
C GLU A 192 -25.73 0.07 -3.27
N THR A 193 -25.70 0.36 -4.59
CA THR A 193 -25.22 1.63 -5.14
C THR A 193 -26.42 2.40 -5.66
N HIS A 194 -26.56 3.65 -5.24
CA HIS A 194 -27.71 4.50 -5.58
C HIS A 194 -27.35 5.64 -6.53
N ASN A 195 -26.27 5.49 -7.28
CA ASN A 195 -25.74 6.53 -8.17
C ASN A 195 -26.73 6.84 -9.29
N PRO A 196 -27.25 8.07 -9.37
CA PRO A 196 -27.88 8.58 -10.58
C PRO A 196 -26.84 8.80 -11.69
N ASP A 197 -27.33 9.04 -12.91
CA ASP A 197 -26.46 9.48 -14.00
C ASP A 197 -26.13 10.98 -13.87
N GLY A 198 -24.88 11.34 -14.21
CA GLY A 198 -24.45 12.74 -14.37
C GLY A 198 -23.85 13.38 -13.11
N ARG A 199 -24.03 14.71 -12.99
CA ARG A 199 -23.42 15.53 -11.93
C ARG A 199 -24.08 15.26 -10.57
N ALA A 200 -23.27 15.09 -9.54
CA ALA A 200 -23.68 14.99 -8.15
C ALA A 200 -23.99 16.39 -7.58
N LEU A 201 -25.26 16.80 -7.62
CA LEU A 201 -25.69 18.07 -7.04
C LEU A 201 -25.85 17.96 -5.51
N PRO A 202 -25.54 19.02 -4.74
CA PRO A 202 -25.66 19.00 -3.28
C PRO A 202 -27.04 18.53 -2.79
N ALA A 203 -28.12 18.98 -3.43
CA ALA A 203 -29.48 18.60 -3.03
C ALA A 203 -29.70 17.07 -3.06
N GLN A 204 -29.24 16.41 -4.14
CA GLN A 204 -29.38 14.96 -4.31
C GLN A 204 -28.51 14.19 -3.33
N VAL A 205 -27.27 14.66 -3.12
CA VAL A 205 -26.32 14.00 -2.19
C VAL A 205 -26.82 14.11 -0.76
N TRP A 206 -27.30 15.28 -0.33
CA TRP A 206 -27.80 15.49 1.02
C TRP A 206 -29.15 14.83 1.27
N GLU A 207 -30.02 14.73 0.26
CA GLU A 207 -31.24 13.94 0.33
C GLU A 207 -30.92 12.47 0.60
N ALA A 208 -30.06 11.85 -0.21
CA ALA A 208 -29.64 10.47 0.00
C ALA A 208 -28.94 10.23 1.34
N TYR A 209 -28.11 11.19 1.80
CA TYR A 209 -27.50 11.14 3.13
C TYR A 209 -28.57 11.13 4.23
N ASN A 210 -29.58 11.99 4.15
CA ASN A 210 -30.68 12.04 5.12
C ASN A 210 -31.56 10.78 5.08
N GLU A 211 -31.61 10.08 3.95
CA GLU A 211 -32.27 8.77 3.80
C GLU A 211 -31.42 7.59 4.32
N GLY A 212 -30.25 7.86 4.90
CA GLY A 212 -29.40 6.86 5.53
C GLY A 212 -28.29 6.29 4.64
N CYS A 213 -28.07 6.84 3.44
CA CYS A 213 -26.98 6.41 2.58
C CYS A 213 -25.64 7.04 2.98
N SER A 214 -24.57 6.26 2.88
CA SER A 214 -23.20 6.78 2.96
C SER A 214 -22.77 7.42 1.64
N ILE A 215 -21.97 8.47 1.74
CA ILE A 215 -21.38 9.20 0.61
C ILE A 215 -19.89 8.87 0.56
N ARG A 216 -19.41 8.40 -0.60
CA ARG A 216 -17.99 8.11 -0.85
C ARG A 216 -17.46 9.03 -1.95
N MET A 217 -16.40 9.80 -1.69
CA MET A 217 -15.68 10.54 -2.73
C MET A 217 -14.37 9.84 -3.06
N LEU A 218 -14.15 9.51 -4.34
CA LEU A 218 -13.11 8.59 -4.83
C LEU A 218 -11.73 9.23 -5.06
N ASN A 219 -11.69 10.55 -5.25
CA ASN A 219 -10.46 11.28 -5.58
C ASN A 219 -10.48 12.72 -5.03
N PRO A 220 -10.66 12.89 -3.70
CA PRO A 220 -10.75 14.19 -3.05
C PRO A 220 -9.56 15.12 -3.32
N GLN A 221 -8.36 14.58 -3.56
CA GLN A 221 -7.17 15.33 -3.96
C GLN A 221 -7.34 16.12 -5.27
N ALA A 222 -8.31 15.79 -6.11
CA ALA A 222 -8.61 16.57 -7.30
C ALA A 222 -9.39 17.86 -7.00
N PHE A 223 -9.95 17.99 -5.80
CA PHE A 223 -10.85 19.07 -5.40
C PHE A 223 -10.44 19.80 -4.12
N ASN A 224 -9.47 19.25 -3.37
CA ASN A 224 -9.00 19.81 -2.11
C ASN A 224 -7.46 19.87 -2.08
N GLU A 225 -6.93 21.07 -1.90
CA GLU A 225 -5.49 21.35 -1.91
C GLU A 225 -4.73 20.71 -0.74
N HIS A 226 -5.34 20.59 0.44
CA HIS A 226 -4.70 19.96 1.60
C HIS A 226 -4.59 18.45 1.44
N VAL A 227 -5.63 17.81 0.88
CA VAL A 227 -5.59 16.38 0.55
C VAL A 227 -4.62 16.11 -0.60
N PHE A 228 -4.57 17.01 -1.60
CA PHE A 228 -3.56 16.98 -2.65
C PHE A 228 -2.14 17.01 -2.08
N ALA A 229 -1.83 18.02 -1.26
CA ALA A 229 -0.54 18.19 -0.62
C ALA A 229 -0.14 16.95 0.20
N LEU A 230 -1.08 16.41 0.98
CA LEU A 230 -0.89 15.19 1.76
C LEU A 230 -0.49 14.00 0.87
N CYS A 231 -1.27 13.70 -0.17
CA CYS A 231 -0.99 12.59 -1.06
C CYS A 231 0.33 12.79 -1.84
N ALA A 232 0.57 14.00 -2.35
CA ALA A 232 1.76 14.36 -3.13
C ALA A 232 3.07 14.24 -2.31
N VAL A 233 3.03 14.60 -1.04
CA VAL A 233 4.19 14.48 -0.14
C VAL A 233 4.40 13.03 0.32
N LEU A 234 3.33 12.29 0.59
CA LEU A 234 3.44 10.88 1.01
C LEU A 234 3.89 9.94 -0.11
N GLN A 235 3.49 10.17 -1.37
CA GLN A 235 3.88 9.30 -2.49
C GLN A 235 5.40 9.28 -2.71
N GLU A 236 6.09 10.39 -2.42
CA GLU A 236 7.54 10.46 -2.53
C GLU A 236 8.23 9.67 -1.41
N PHE A 237 7.64 9.65 -0.21
CA PHE A 237 8.14 8.84 0.89
C PHE A 237 7.90 7.34 0.66
N PHE A 238 6.71 6.96 0.19
CA PHE A 238 6.38 5.54 -0.08
C PHE A 238 6.99 5.01 -1.38
N GLY A 239 7.42 5.87 -2.29
CA GLY A 239 7.94 5.48 -3.61
C GLY A 239 6.90 4.84 -4.52
N CYS A 240 5.61 5.13 -4.30
CA CYS A 240 4.50 4.65 -5.11
C CYS A 240 3.33 5.63 -5.02
N MET A 241 2.33 5.46 -5.89
CA MET A 241 1.12 6.30 -5.88
C MET A 241 0.43 6.23 -4.50
N VAL A 242 0.09 7.40 -3.97
CA VAL A 242 -0.76 7.54 -2.79
C VAL A 242 -2.09 8.16 -3.21
N GLY A 243 -3.17 7.43 -2.95
CA GLY A 243 -4.54 7.87 -3.18
C GLY A 243 -5.25 8.19 -1.88
N ALA A 244 -6.48 8.70 -2.01
CA ALA A 244 -7.37 8.84 -0.88
C ALA A 244 -8.84 8.68 -1.29
N ASN A 245 -9.67 8.23 -0.35
CA ASN A 245 -11.13 8.25 -0.46
C ASN A 245 -11.72 8.93 0.79
N LEU A 246 -12.78 9.71 0.63
CA LEU A 246 -13.57 10.22 1.76
C LEU A 246 -14.84 9.42 1.93
N TYR A 247 -15.24 9.22 3.18
CA TYR A 247 -16.46 8.50 3.54
C TYR A 247 -17.22 9.29 4.59
N LEU A 248 -18.44 9.72 4.24
CA LEU A 248 -19.40 10.34 5.14
C LEU A 248 -20.56 9.38 5.36
N THR A 249 -20.80 8.96 6.60
CA THR A 249 -21.83 7.98 6.97
C THR A 249 -22.81 8.60 7.98
N PRO A 250 -24.13 8.59 7.72
CA PRO A 250 -25.15 9.06 8.66
C PRO A 250 -25.16 8.29 9.99
N PRO A 251 -25.70 8.87 11.08
CA PRO A 251 -25.83 8.16 12.35
C PRO A 251 -26.60 6.85 12.22
N GLY A 252 -26.10 5.80 12.88
CA GLY A 252 -26.75 4.49 12.98
C GLY A 252 -26.79 3.68 11.69
N THR A 253 -26.05 4.05 10.64
CA THR A 253 -26.04 3.33 9.36
C THR A 253 -24.68 2.72 8.99
N GLN A 254 -24.70 1.80 8.03
CA GLN A 254 -23.54 1.17 7.42
C GLN A 254 -23.61 1.37 5.91
N GLY A 255 -22.49 1.75 5.28
CA GLY A 255 -22.44 2.04 3.85
C GLY A 255 -21.96 0.87 2.98
N PHE A 256 -21.12 0.00 3.55
CA PHE A 256 -20.41 -1.05 2.81
C PHE A 256 -20.52 -2.38 3.54
N ALA A 257 -20.61 -3.46 2.76
CA ALA A 257 -20.49 -4.83 3.27
C ALA A 257 -19.05 -5.09 3.77
N PRO A 258 -18.83 -6.14 4.58
CA PRO A 258 -17.49 -6.62 4.89
C PRO A 258 -16.69 -6.96 3.62
N HIS A 259 -15.44 -6.50 3.53
CA HIS A 259 -14.54 -6.77 2.40
C HIS A 259 -13.08 -6.58 2.81
N TYR A 260 -12.14 -6.99 1.96
CA TYR A 260 -10.74 -6.55 2.02
C TYR A 260 -10.33 -5.86 0.72
N ASP A 261 -9.38 -4.94 0.81
CA ASP A 261 -8.84 -4.20 -0.33
C ASP A 261 -7.45 -4.70 -0.76
N ASP A 262 -6.98 -4.23 -1.92
CA ASP A 262 -5.66 -4.50 -2.50
C ASP A 262 -4.60 -3.42 -2.20
N ILE A 263 -4.84 -2.62 -1.17
CA ILE A 263 -3.98 -1.50 -0.75
C ILE A 263 -3.67 -1.52 0.74
N GLU A 264 -2.58 -0.86 1.10
CA GLU A 264 -2.26 -0.56 2.49
C GLU A 264 -3.10 0.65 2.92
N ALA A 265 -3.93 0.50 3.96
CA ALA A 265 -4.95 1.47 4.31
C ALA A 265 -4.63 2.22 5.61
N PHE A 266 -4.72 3.55 5.55
CA PHE A 266 -4.64 4.45 6.69
C PHE A 266 -5.96 5.21 6.82
N VAL A 267 -6.84 4.75 7.70
CA VAL A 267 -8.10 5.38 8.04
C VAL A 267 -7.85 6.47 9.08
N ILE A 268 -8.08 7.72 8.69
CA ILE A 268 -7.95 8.92 9.52
C ILE A 268 -9.35 9.45 9.84
N GLN A 269 -9.75 9.37 11.10
CA GLN A 269 -11.07 9.82 11.53
C GLN A 269 -11.09 11.35 11.69
N LEU A 270 -11.93 12.03 10.92
CA LEU A 270 -11.96 13.49 10.81
C LEU A 270 -13.06 14.12 11.67
N GLU A 271 -14.26 13.54 11.65
CA GLU A 271 -15.40 14.01 12.43
C GLU A 271 -16.24 12.84 12.95
N GLY A 272 -16.91 13.06 14.09
CA GLY A 272 -17.86 12.11 14.65
C GLY A 272 -17.23 10.79 15.11
N LYS A 273 -18.00 9.70 15.09
CA LYS A 273 -17.58 8.39 15.60
C LYS A 273 -17.97 7.24 14.68
N LYS A 274 -17.08 6.25 14.53
CA LYS A 274 -17.35 5.04 13.74
C LYS A 274 -16.88 3.79 14.46
N HIS A 275 -17.74 2.79 14.54
CA HIS A 275 -17.40 1.45 15.02
C HIS A 275 -16.78 0.65 13.89
N TRP A 276 -15.53 0.21 14.08
CA TRP A 276 -14.74 -0.58 13.14
C TRP A 276 -14.51 -1.98 13.68
N ARG A 277 -14.68 -2.96 12.81
CA ARG A 277 -14.35 -4.38 13.07
C ARG A 277 -13.39 -4.85 11.98
N LEU A 278 -12.22 -5.34 12.39
CA LEU A 278 -11.20 -5.91 11.51
C LEU A 278 -11.06 -7.41 11.79
N TYR A 279 -10.80 -8.20 10.76
CA TYR A 279 -10.72 -9.66 10.81
C TYR A 279 -9.48 -10.14 10.05
N SER A 280 -8.94 -11.27 10.48
CA SER A 280 -7.86 -11.94 9.75
C SER A 280 -8.31 -12.38 8.36
N PRO A 281 -7.38 -12.52 7.40
CA PRO A 281 -7.63 -13.29 6.18
C PRO A 281 -8.19 -14.68 6.52
N ARG A 282 -9.16 -15.17 5.72
CA ARG A 282 -9.86 -16.43 6.03
C ARG A 282 -8.98 -17.64 5.75
N GLU A 283 -8.13 -17.51 4.74
CA GLU A 283 -7.22 -18.53 4.24
C GLU A 283 -5.84 -17.91 3.94
N PRO A 284 -4.74 -18.68 3.97
CA PRO A 284 -3.40 -18.15 3.73
C PRO A 284 -3.21 -17.46 2.37
N ASN A 285 -4.01 -17.79 1.35
CA ASN A 285 -3.94 -17.15 0.03
C ASN A 285 -4.63 -15.78 -0.03
N GLU A 286 -5.35 -15.39 1.02
CA GLU A 286 -5.94 -14.06 1.19
C GLU A 286 -5.02 -13.12 1.97
N GLU A 287 -3.86 -13.59 2.45
CA GLU A 287 -2.84 -12.74 3.07
C GLU A 287 -2.12 -11.92 1.98
N LEU A 288 -2.07 -10.60 2.19
CA LEU A 288 -1.47 -9.63 1.27
C LEU A 288 -1.92 -9.81 -0.20
N PRO A 289 -3.24 -9.89 -0.47
CA PRO A 289 -3.77 -10.25 -1.77
C PRO A 289 -3.45 -9.15 -2.79
N ARG A 290 -3.33 -9.56 -4.06
CA ARG A 290 -3.04 -8.63 -5.16
C ARG A 290 -4.27 -7.86 -5.65
N PHE A 291 -5.47 -8.28 -5.26
CA PHE A 291 -6.76 -7.74 -5.72
C PHE A 291 -7.76 -7.72 -4.57
N SER A 292 -8.69 -6.74 -4.57
CA SER A 292 -9.74 -6.64 -3.56
C SER A 292 -10.71 -7.82 -3.63
N SER A 293 -11.36 -8.11 -2.50
CA SER A 293 -12.40 -9.13 -2.42
C SER A 293 -13.70 -8.69 -3.09
N GLU A 294 -14.60 -9.65 -3.28
CA GLU A 294 -16.03 -9.34 -3.39
C GLU A 294 -16.60 -8.93 -2.03
N ASN A 295 -17.87 -8.49 -2.01
CA ASN A 295 -18.59 -8.27 -0.74
C ASN A 295 -18.77 -9.62 -0.03
N LEU A 296 -18.35 -9.69 1.23
CA LEU A 296 -18.44 -10.90 2.06
C LEU A 296 -19.71 -10.86 2.93
N LEU A 297 -20.17 -12.05 3.34
CA LEU A 297 -21.28 -12.20 4.27
C LEU A 297 -20.76 -12.28 5.71
N GLU A 298 -21.54 -11.78 6.67
CA GLU A 298 -21.19 -11.80 8.10
C GLU A 298 -20.87 -13.20 8.63
N LYS A 299 -21.56 -14.22 8.11
CA LYS A 299 -21.31 -15.63 8.48
C LYS A 299 -19.95 -16.16 8.04
N ASP A 300 -19.29 -15.52 7.06
CA ASP A 300 -18.09 -16.01 6.38
C ASP A 300 -16.78 -15.34 6.89
N ILE A 301 -16.86 -14.32 7.76
CA ILE A 301 -15.70 -13.50 8.17
C ILE A 301 -15.16 -13.81 9.58
N GLY A 302 -15.84 -14.67 10.34
CA GLY A 302 -15.36 -15.14 11.66
C GLY A 302 -15.42 -14.08 12.76
N LYS A 303 -14.48 -14.14 13.72
CA LYS A 303 -14.40 -13.21 14.86
C LYS A 303 -13.45 -12.06 14.56
N PRO A 304 -13.77 -10.82 14.98
CA PRO A 304 -12.88 -9.70 14.78
C PRO A 304 -11.58 -9.87 15.60
N ILE A 305 -10.45 -9.54 14.98
CA ILE A 305 -9.15 -9.40 15.64
C ILE A 305 -8.95 -8.01 16.25
N MET A 306 -9.74 -7.03 15.81
CA MET A 306 -9.80 -5.69 16.38
C MET A 306 -11.24 -5.18 16.27
N ASP A 307 -11.75 -4.66 17.37
CA ASP A 307 -13.12 -4.13 17.50
C ASP A 307 -13.01 -2.83 18.30
N VAL A 308 -13.13 -1.68 17.62
CA VAL A 308 -12.82 -0.36 18.17
C VAL A 308 -13.82 0.69 17.68
N VAL A 309 -14.06 1.72 18.49
CA VAL A 309 -14.72 2.95 18.04
C VAL A 309 -13.65 3.99 17.79
N LEU A 310 -13.56 4.49 16.56
CA LEU A 310 -12.71 5.63 16.23
C LEU A 310 -13.46 6.92 16.49
N GLU A 311 -12.79 7.88 17.13
CA GLU A 311 -13.24 9.24 17.30
C GLU A 311 -12.36 10.20 16.49
N ALA A 312 -12.84 11.44 16.27
CA ALA A 312 -12.06 12.44 15.54
C ALA A 312 -10.63 12.57 16.12
N GLY A 313 -9.62 12.54 15.25
CA GLY A 313 -8.21 12.54 15.64
C GLY A 313 -7.56 11.16 15.66
N ASP A 314 -8.32 10.08 15.68
CA ASP A 314 -7.76 8.72 15.70
C ASP A 314 -7.27 8.26 14.33
N LEU A 315 -6.30 7.32 14.34
CA LEU A 315 -5.80 6.62 13.15
C LEU A 315 -6.03 5.12 13.31
N LEU A 316 -6.50 4.47 12.24
CA LEU A 316 -6.51 3.02 12.10
C LEU A 316 -5.76 2.61 10.83
N TYR A 317 -4.70 1.83 11.00
CA TYR A 317 -3.97 1.19 9.90
C TYR A 317 -4.27 -0.30 9.84
N PHE A 318 -4.35 -0.86 8.63
CA PHE A 318 -4.33 -2.30 8.40
C PHE A 318 -3.76 -2.66 7.01
N PRO A 319 -3.06 -3.81 6.89
CA PRO A 319 -2.57 -4.31 5.62
C PRO A 319 -3.68 -4.70 4.64
N ARG A 320 -3.36 -4.69 3.34
CA ARG A 320 -4.22 -5.31 2.31
C ARG A 320 -4.54 -6.76 2.67
N GLY A 321 -5.77 -7.20 2.39
CA GLY A 321 -6.28 -8.52 2.83
C GLY A 321 -6.91 -8.55 4.22
N THR A 322 -6.74 -7.50 5.03
CA THR A 322 -7.49 -7.38 6.29
C THR A 322 -8.96 -7.12 5.97
N ILE A 323 -9.82 -8.10 6.28
CA ILE A 323 -11.27 -7.92 6.14
C ILE A 323 -11.70 -6.87 7.14
N HIS A 324 -12.52 -5.93 6.70
CA HIS A 324 -12.99 -4.84 7.54
C HIS A 324 -14.44 -4.47 7.21
N GLN A 325 -15.11 -3.95 8.23
CA GLN A 325 -16.40 -3.29 8.10
C GLN A 325 -16.55 -2.19 9.16
N ALA A 326 -17.41 -1.21 8.87
CA ALA A 326 -17.64 -0.11 9.78
C ALA A 326 -19.03 0.51 9.67
N ASN A 327 -19.63 0.82 10.82
CA ASN A 327 -20.92 1.48 10.95
C ASN A 327 -20.79 2.73 11.83
N ALA A 328 -21.51 3.80 11.50
CA ALA A 328 -21.57 4.97 12.36
C ALA A 328 -22.38 4.64 13.64
N LEU A 329 -22.07 5.33 14.73
CA LEU A 329 -22.83 5.15 15.97
C LEU A 329 -24.23 5.75 15.85
N PRO A 330 -25.23 5.28 16.63
CA PRO A 330 -26.60 5.80 16.54
C PRO A 330 -26.75 7.29 16.81
N ASP A 331 -25.84 7.88 17.59
CA ASP A 331 -25.87 9.26 18.09
C ASP A 331 -24.89 10.19 17.38
N SER A 332 -24.11 9.69 16.42
CA SER A 332 -23.06 10.46 15.74
C SER A 332 -22.89 10.05 14.28
N HIS A 333 -22.76 11.04 13.39
CA HIS A 333 -22.29 10.74 12.04
C HIS A 333 -20.82 10.32 12.09
N SER A 334 -20.28 9.87 10.96
CA SER A 334 -18.85 9.64 10.81
C SER A 334 -18.36 10.29 9.53
N PHE A 335 -17.23 10.98 9.61
CA PHE A 335 -16.47 11.42 8.45
C PHE A 335 -15.01 10.99 8.60
N HIS A 336 -14.50 10.22 7.65
CA HIS A 336 -13.09 9.82 7.62
C HIS A 336 -12.52 9.91 6.21
N ILE A 337 -11.19 10.01 6.16
CA ILE A 337 -10.41 9.83 4.93
C ILE A 337 -9.59 8.55 5.06
N THR A 338 -9.64 7.71 4.03
CA THR A 338 -8.73 6.58 3.90
C THR A 338 -7.65 6.98 2.94
N VAL A 339 -6.42 7.15 3.42
CA VAL A 339 -5.23 7.30 2.59
C VAL A 339 -4.70 5.91 2.25
N SER A 340 -4.43 5.64 0.97
CA SER A 340 -4.06 4.31 0.50
C SER A 340 -2.83 4.33 -0.39
N CYS A 341 -2.02 3.26 -0.32
CA CYS A 341 -0.82 3.10 -1.14
C CYS A 341 -0.50 1.62 -1.41
N TYR A 342 0.63 1.36 -2.08
CA TYR A 342 1.19 0.01 -2.31
C TYR A 342 0.36 -0.94 -3.20
N GLN A 343 -0.60 -0.42 -3.98
CA GLN A 343 -1.31 -1.22 -4.97
C GLN A 343 -0.34 -1.80 -6.00
N LYS A 344 -0.32 -3.13 -6.16
CA LYS A 344 0.55 -3.84 -7.13
C LYS A 344 2.04 -3.45 -7.05
N ASN A 345 2.53 -3.20 -5.83
CA ASN A 345 3.93 -2.86 -5.57
C ASN A 345 4.68 -4.01 -4.86
N SER A 346 4.45 -5.25 -5.27
CA SER A 346 5.03 -6.45 -4.64
C SER A 346 6.28 -6.96 -5.37
N TRP A 347 7.04 -7.86 -4.72
CA TRP A 347 8.11 -8.62 -5.39
C TRP A 347 7.61 -9.38 -6.63
N GLY A 348 6.37 -9.87 -6.60
CA GLY A 348 5.75 -10.51 -7.77
C GLY A 348 5.57 -9.54 -8.94
N ASP A 349 5.12 -8.31 -8.66
CA ASP A 349 4.97 -7.26 -9.68
C ASP A 349 6.32 -6.82 -10.24
N PHE A 350 7.36 -6.74 -9.40
CA PHE A 350 8.74 -6.53 -9.85
C PHE A 350 9.23 -7.64 -10.78
N LEU A 351 9.00 -8.91 -10.41
CA LEU A 351 9.37 -10.07 -11.23
C LEU A 351 8.60 -10.10 -12.57
N LEU A 352 7.38 -9.58 -12.63
CA LEU A 352 6.64 -9.42 -13.90
C LEU A 352 7.33 -8.46 -14.87
N LYS A 353 8.15 -7.52 -14.38
CA LYS A 353 9.00 -6.66 -15.22
C LYS A 353 10.34 -7.34 -15.53
N LEU A 354 10.95 -7.95 -14.51
CA LEU A 354 12.31 -8.52 -14.61
C LEU A 354 12.39 -9.75 -15.50
N ILE A 355 11.50 -10.72 -15.31
CA ILE A 355 11.62 -12.04 -15.94
C ILE A 355 11.49 -11.98 -17.47
N PRO A 356 10.52 -11.25 -18.06
CA PRO A 356 10.45 -11.10 -19.51
C PRO A 356 11.71 -10.45 -20.08
N ALA A 357 12.19 -9.36 -19.47
CA ALA A 357 13.39 -8.66 -19.91
C ALA A 357 14.66 -9.53 -19.81
N ALA A 358 14.79 -10.30 -18.72
CA ALA A 358 15.88 -11.26 -18.55
C ALA A 358 15.85 -12.36 -19.63
N LEU A 359 14.65 -12.82 -20.01
CA LEU A 359 14.47 -13.86 -21.03
C LEU A 359 14.81 -13.33 -22.41
N GLU A 360 14.40 -12.10 -22.74
CA GLU A 360 14.77 -11.43 -23.99
C GLU A 360 16.30 -11.30 -24.11
N ALA A 361 16.99 -10.80 -23.09
CA ALA A 361 18.45 -10.71 -23.06
C ALA A 361 19.12 -12.09 -23.20
N ALA A 362 18.65 -13.09 -22.46
CA ALA A 362 19.18 -14.46 -22.55
C ALA A 362 19.01 -15.07 -23.95
N LEU A 363 17.88 -14.80 -24.62
CA LEU A 363 17.64 -15.26 -25.99
C LEU A 363 18.56 -14.62 -27.02
N GLU A 364 19.06 -13.40 -26.78
CA GLU A 364 20.02 -12.73 -27.66
C GLU A 364 21.45 -13.24 -27.41
N GLU A 365 21.84 -13.41 -26.16
CA GLU A 365 23.23 -13.61 -25.76
C GLU A 365 23.64 -15.08 -25.64
N ASP A 366 22.70 -15.98 -25.29
CA ASP A 366 23.02 -17.35 -24.91
C ASP A 366 22.31 -18.39 -25.78
N VAL A 367 23.12 -19.15 -26.52
CA VAL A 367 22.63 -20.21 -27.42
C VAL A 367 21.85 -21.30 -26.69
N GLU A 368 22.11 -21.54 -25.40
CA GLU A 368 21.40 -22.56 -24.63
C GLU A 368 19.90 -22.27 -24.49
N PHE A 369 19.50 -20.98 -24.46
CA PHE A 369 18.09 -20.56 -24.47
C PHE A 369 17.47 -20.62 -25.87
N ARG A 370 18.28 -20.68 -26.94
CA ARG A 370 17.83 -20.79 -28.33
C ARG A 370 17.79 -22.23 -28.87
N ARG A 371 18.36 -23.20 -28.16
CA ARG A 371 18.30 -24.61 -28.58
C ARG A 371 16.85 -25.09 -28.61
N GLY A 372 16.48 -25.80 -29.67
CA GLY A 372 15.13 -26.34 -29.84
C GLY A 372 14.77 -27.36 -28.76
N LEU A 373 13.49 -27.44 -28.43
CA LEU A 373 12.94 -28.47 -27.54
C LEU A 373 13.12 -29.88 -28.14
N PRO A 374 13.19 -30.94 -27.30
CA PRO A 374 13.12 -32.31 -27.80
C PRO A 374 11.87 -32.54 -28.66
N GLN A 375 12.00 -33.15 -29.83
CA GLN A 375 10.89 -33.31 -30.78
C GLN A 375 9.69 -34.08 -30.22
N ASP A 376 9.96 -35.01 -29.29
CA ASP A 376 9.00 -35.91 -28.68
C ASP A 376 8.49 -35.41 -27.32
N TYR A 377 8.79 -34.17 -26.91
CA TYR A 377 8.45 -33.69 -25.56
C TYR A 377 6.96 -33.80 -25.22
N LEU A 378 6.06 -33.67 -26.20
CA LEU A 378 4.61 -33.82 -26.02
C LEU A 378 4.17 -35.26 -25.67
N GLN A 379 5.04 -36.26 -25.83
CA GLN A 379 4.74 -37.65 -25.47
C GLN A 379 4.98 -37.94 -23.98
N TYR A 380 5.63 -37.03 -23.27
CA TYR A 380 5.94 -37.20 -21.84
C TYR A 380 5.74 -35.94 -20.99
N MET A 381 5.62 -34.74 -21.58
CA MET A 381 5.29 -33.48 -20.91
C MET A 381 3.84 -33.06 -21.18
N GLY A 382 3.25 -32.27 -20.27
CA GLY A 382 1.85 -31.84 -20.35
C GLY A 382 0.98 -32.48 -19.27
N VAL A 383 -0.23 -31.92 -19.08
CA VAL A 383 -1.18 -32.35 -18.04
C VAL A 383 -1.60 -33.81 -18.24
N ALA A 384 -1.76 -34.27 -19.48
CA ALA A 384 -2.09 -35.66 -19.80
C ALA A 384 -1.05 -36.69 -19.31
N HIS A 385 0.17 -36.24 -18.98
CA HIS A 385 1.27 -37.10 -18.54
C HIS A 385 1.73 -36.81 -17.10
N CYS A 386 0.98 -36.02 -16.30
CA CYS A 386 1.42 -35.62 -14.96
C CYS A 386 1.39 -36.75 -13.93
N GLU A 387 0.49 -37.72 -14.09
CA GLU A 387 0.29 -38.88 -13.21
C GLU A 387 0.68 -40.20 -13.90
N ASN A 388 1.59 -40.16 -14.88
CA ASN A 388 1.96 -41.35 -15.62
C ASN A 388 2.96 -42.21 -14.83
N ASP A 389 2.65 -43.49 -14.60
CA ASP A 389 3.53 -44.40 -13.83
C ASP A 389 4.66 -45.03 -14.66
N SER A 390 4.72 -44.78 -15.97
CA SER A 390 5.78 -45.33 -16.83
C SER A 390 7.15 -44.78 -16.43
N VAL A 391 8.04 -45.69 -16.04
CA VAL A 391 9.44 -45.38 -15.67
C VAL A 391 10.16 -44.59 -16.75
N ILE A 392 9.92 -44.92 -18.03
CA ILE A 392 10.56 -44.26 -19.18
C ILE A 392 10.06 -42.81 -19.31
N ILE A 393 8.75 -42.60 -19.20
CA ILE A 393 8.14 -41.28 -19.26
C ILE A 393 8.63 -40.43 -18.09
N ASN A 394 8.64 -40.99 -16.88
CA ASN A 394 9.10 -40.29 -15.68
C ASN A 394 10.56 -39.89 -15.76
N ARG A 395 11.44 -40.75 -16.27
CA ARG A 395 12.85 -40.39 -16.51
C ARG A 395 13.00 -39.20 -17.46
N LYS A 396 12.33 -39.24 -18.62
CA LYS A 396 12.38 -38.13 -19.60
C LYS A 396 11.81 -36.84 -19.02
N ARG A 397 10.73 -36.91 -18.23
CA ARG A 397 10.17 -35.77 -17.48
C ARG A 397 11.17 -35.18 -16.51
N THR A 398 11.86 -36.02 -15.73
CA THR A 398 12.89 -35.58 -14.79
C THR A 398 14.04 -34.87 -15.51
N GLU A 399 14.54 -35.43 -16.61
CA GLU A 399 15.59 -34.82 -17.43
C GLU A 399 15.14 -33.46 -18.00
N PHE A 400 13.91 -33.37 -18.52
CA PHE A 400 13.32 -32.12 -19.03
C PHE A 400 13.21 -31.05 -17.94
N ILE A 401 12.65 -31.39 -16.77
CA ILE A 401 12.50 -30.49 -15.62
C ILE A 401 13.88 -30.05 -15.10
N SER A 402 14.87 -30.94 -15.09
CA SER A 402 16.24 -30.60 -14.70
C SER A 402 16.86 -29.56 -15.64
N LYS A 403 16.67 -29.71 -16.97
CA LYS A 403 17.11 -28.71 -17.94
C LYS A 403 16.40 -27.37 -17.73
N LEU A 404 15.08 -27.39 -17.52
CA LEU A 404 14.30 -26.18 -17.22
C LEU A 404 14.84 -25.46 -15.97
N LYS A 405 15.03 -26.17 -14.86
CA LYS A 405 15.60 -25.60 -13.61
C LYS A 405 16.96 -24.97 -13.84
N SER A 406 17.84 -25.64 -14.59
CA SER A 406 19.16 -25.12 -14.92
C SER A 406 19.08 -23.82 -15.75
N LEU A 407 18.18 -23.75 -16.74
CA LEU A 407 17.97 -22.54 -17.53
C LEU A 407 17.37 -21.41 -16.67
N THR A 408 16.39 -21.71 -15.81
CA THR A 408 15.82 -20.70 -14.89
C THR A 408 16.86 -20.16 -13.91
N GLN A 409 17.77 -21.01 -13.40
CA GLN A 409 18.89 -20.55 -12.57
C GLN A 409 19.86 -19.66 -13.37
N LYS A 410 20.15 -20.03 -14.62
CA LYS A 410 21.01 -19.25 -15.50
C LYS A 410 20.40 -17.91 -15.89
N LEU A 411 19.07 -17.82 -15.98
CA LEU A 411 18.33 -16.61 -16.33
C LEU A 411 18.68 -15.42 -15.45
N PHE A 412 18.95 -15.63 -14.15
CA PHE A 412 19.36 -14.57 -13.23
C PHE A 412 20.68 -13.89 -13.62
N SER A 413 21.55 -14.56 -14.37
CA SER A 413 22.81 -13.97 -14.86
C SER A 413 22.58 -12.96 -15.99
N HIS A 414 21.41 -13.00 -16.63
CA HIS A 414 20.99 -12.07 -17.68
C HIS A 414 19.95 -11.06 -17.17
N ALA A 415 19.65 -11.04 -15.87
CA ALA A 415 18.55 -10.27 -15.33
C ALA A 415 18.89 -8.76 -15.24
N PRO A 416 18.21 -7.89 -16.00
CA PRO A 416 18.48 -6.45 -15.97
C PRO A 416 17.71 -5.80 -14.82
N VAL A 417 18.19 -6.03 -13.59
CA VAL A 417 17.51 -5.61 -12.34
C VAL A 417 17.23 -4.11 -12.32
N ASP A 418 18.22 -3.29 -12.69
CA ASP A 418 18.07 -1.83 -12.71
C ASP A 418 17.03 -1.38 -13.75
N ALA A 419 17.02 -1.98 -14.94
CA ALA A 419 16.03 -1.65 -15.97
C ALA A 419 14.61 -2.04 -15.54
N ALA A 420 14.44 -3.15 -14.82
CA ALA A 420 13.16 -3.54 -14.24
C ALA A 420 12.70 -2.56 -13.16
N ALA A 421 13.63 -2.08 -12.31
CA ALA A 421 13.37 -1.02 -11.34
C ALA A 421 12.98 0.29 -12.05
N ASP A 422 13.64 0.66 -13.14
CA ASP A 422 13.28 1.83 -13.95
C ASP A 422 11.89 1.69 -14.58
N GLN A 423 11.48 0.48 -14.98
CA GLN A 423 10.11 0.26 -15.46
C GLN A 423 9.07 0.43 -14.36
N MET A 424 9.35 -0.04 -13.14
CA MET A 424 8.50 0.24 -11.97
C MET A 424 8.44 1.74 -11.68
N GLY A 425 9.59 2.41 -11.70
CA GLY A 425 9.70 3.86 -11.50
C GLY A 425 8.96 4.65 -12.59
N LYS A 426 9.04 4.24 -13.85
CA LYS A 426 8.29 4.84 -14.96
C LYS A 426 6.78 4.75 -14.76
N ASP A 427 6.29 3.59 -14.35
CA ASP A 427 4.86 3.42 -14.04
C ASP A 427 4.46 4.34 -12.88
N PHE A 428 5.28 4.43 -11.83
CA PHE A 428 5.06 5.37 -10.74
C PHE A 428 5.03 6.84 -11.21
N ILE A 429 6.00 7.30 -12.00
CA ILE A 429 6.05 8.69 -12.50
C ILE A 429 4.82 9.04 -13.35
N ARG A 430 4.26 8.06 -14.09
CA ARG A 430 3.01 8.25 -14.84
C ARG A 430 1.81 8.44 -13.91
N ASP A 431 1.77 7.69 -12.81
CA ASP A 431 0.61 7.59 -11.91
C ASP A 431 0.68 8.61 -10.75
N ALA A 432 1.86 9.18 -10.49
CA ALA A 432 2.13 10.15 -9.45
C ALA A 432 1.33 11.46 -9.63
N LEU A 433 0.87 12.02 -8.51
CA LEU A 433 0.39 13.40 -8.48
C LEU A 433 1.55 14.36 -8.82
N PRO A 434 1.27 15.50 -9.46
CA PRO A 434 2.27 16.54 -9.61
C PRO A 434 2.79 17.02 -8.24
N PRO A 435 4.03 17.55 -8.17
CA PRO A 435 4.59 18.01 -6.91
C PRO A 435 3.81 19.21 -6.36
N ASP A 436 3.60 19.24 -5.05
CA ASP A 436 3.06 20.41 -4.36
C ASP A 436 4.17 21.44 -4.12
N LEU A 437 4.29 22.37 -5.07
CA LEU A 437 5.21 23.49 -4.96
C LEU A 437 4.64 24.52 -3.99
N LYS A 438 4.94 24.37 -2.68
CA LYS A 438 4.59 25.37 -1.67
C LYS A 438 4.93 26.78 -2.17
N ASP A 439 4.00 27.71 -2.01
CA ASP A 439 4.10 29.14 -2.36
C ASP A 439 5.50 29.70 -2.01
N GLY A 440 6.43 29.67 -2.98
CA GLY A 440 7.82 30.09 -2.75
C GLY A 440 8.89 29.24 -3.42
N SER A 441 8.60 27.99 -3.75
CA SER A 441 9.39 27.22 -4.72
C SER A 441 9.08 27.73 -6.12
N LYS A 442 9.44 29.00 -6.39
CA LYS A 442 9.50 29.49 -7.76
C LYS A 442 10.35 28.50 -8.53
N LEU A 443 9.82 28.01 -9.66
CA LEU A 443 10.66 27.45 -10.72
C LEU A 443 11.85 28.42 -10.86
N TYR A 444 13.05 27.95 -10.53
CA TYR A 444 14.26 28.67 -10.87
C TYR A 444 14.35 28.60 -12.39
N THR A 445 13.64 29.49 -13.06
CA THR A 445 13.86 29.81 -14.46
C THR A 445 15.05 30.74 -14.45
N ASP A 446 16.25 30.17 -14.59
CA ASP A 446 17.45 30.94 -14.90
C ASP A 446 17.30 31.71 -16.22
#